data_AF-A0A0D5Y9B7-F1
#
_entry.id   AF-A0A0D5Y9B7-F1
#
_cell.length_a   1.000
_cell.length_b   1.000
_cell.length_c   1.000
_cell.angle_alpha   90.00
_cell.angle_beta   90.00
_cell.angle_gamma   90.00
#
_symmetry.space_group_name_H-M   'P 1'
#
loop_
_entity.id
_entity.type
_entity.pdbx_description
1 polymer ?
#
loop_
_entity_poly.entity_id
_entity_poly.type
_entity_poly.pdbx_seq_one_letter_code
_entity_poly.pdbx_strand_id
1 'polypeptide(L)' 'MKKEFLKTKSRKNKKRIFRKKNINHIHVLMPKYNLFNFFVYAENILLNKKILAELISTEVGSIFALIQWNFRFHSIV' A
#
# COMPACT_ATOMS: atom_id res chain seq x y z
N MET A 1 32.09 12.45 -12.03
CA MET A 1 32.14 11.30 -11.09
C MET A 1 31.54 11.54 -9.69
N LYS A 2 32.12 12.33 -8.77
CA LYS A 2 31.57 12.46 -7.38
C LYS A 2 30.10 12.96 -7.34
N LYS A 3 29.75 13.95 -8.18
CA LYS A 3 28.36 14.46 -8.30
C LYS A 3 27.37 13.40 -8.82
N GLU A 4 27.78 12.54 -9.75
CA GLU A 4 26.90 11.49 -10.30
C GLU A 4 26.66 10.37 -9.30
N PHE A 5 27.69 9.96 -8.56
CA PHE A 5 27.58 8.99 -7.48
C PHE A 5 26.62 9.46 -6.37
N LEU A 6 26.70 10.75 -6.00
CA LEU A 6 25.75 11.35 -5.04
C LEU A 6 24.32 11.39 -5.60
N LYS A 7 24.15 11.71 -6.89
CA LYS A 7 22.83 11.71 -7.55
C LYS A 7 22.21 10.31 -7.58
N THR A 8 22.96 9.26 -7.89
CA THR A 8 22.43 7.88 -7.91
C THR A 8 22.06 7.39 -6.51
N LYS A 9 22.90 7.68 -5.49
CA LYS A 9 22.59 7.39 -4.08
C LYS A 9 21.32 8.12 -3.63
N SER A 10 21.18 9.39 -3.96
CA SER A 10 19.99 10.20 -3.65
C SER A 10 18.72 9.64 -4.30
N ARG A 11 18.77 9.27 -5.59
CA ARG A 11 17.64 8.63 -6.30
C ARG A 11 17.20 7.33 -5.63
N LYS A 12 18.15 6.47 -5.24
CA LYS A 12 17.84 5.22 -4.50
C LYS A 12 17.18 5.52 -3.16
N ASN A 13 17.70 6.49 -2.40
CA ASN A 13 17.15 6.86 -1.11
C ASN A 13 15.74 7.46 -1.23
N LYS A 14 15.52 8.36 -2.21
CA LYS A 14 14.20 8.93 -2.51
C LYS A 14 13.16 7.83 -2.78
N LYS A 15 13.51 6.83 -3.60
CA LYS A 15 12.63 5.67 -3.86
C LYS A 15 12.32 4.88 -2.59
N ARG A 16 13.31 4.66 -1.71
CA ARG A 16 13.12 3.94 -0.44
C ARG A 16 12.21 4.70 0.52
N ILE A 17 12.43 6.01 0.69
CA ILE A 17 11.62 6.87 1.56
C ILE A 17 10.17 6.91 1.05
N PHE A 18 9.96 7.08 -0.25
CA PHE A 18 8.63 7.10 -0.84
C PHE A 18 7.88 5.77 -0.60
N ARG A 19 8.55 4.63 -0.78
CA ARG A 19 7.97 3.31 -0.45
C ARG A 19 7.60 3.20 1.03
N LYS A 20 8.46 3.65 1.94
CA LYS A 20 8.19 3.62 3.39
C LYS A 20 7.01 4.51 3.76
N LYS A 21 6.90 5.72 3.17
CA LYS A 21 5.76 6.62 3.37
C LYS A 21 4.44 5.94 2.96
N ASN A 22 4.40 5.31 1.79
CA ASN A 22 3.20 4.64 1.31
C ASN A 22 2.79 3.46 2.20
N ILE A 23 3.76 2.65 2.64
CA ILE A 23 3.52 1.55 3.57
C ILE A 23 2.95 2.07 4.89
N ASN A 24 3.53 3.13 5.44
CA ASN A 24 3.03 3.74 6.67
C ASN A 24 1.60 4.26 6.51
N HIS A 25 1.30 4.92 5.39
CA HIS A 25 -0.05 5.42 5.09
C HIS A 25 -1.08 4.28 5.05
N ILE A 26 -0.73 3.17 4.41
CA ILE A 26 -1.58 1.98 4.37
C ILE A 26 -1.78 1.40 5.78
N HIS A 27 -0.72 1.29 6.58
CA HIS A 27 -0.83 0.74 7.95
C HIS A 27 -1.70 1.59 8.89
N VAL A 28 -1.74 2.90 8.70
CA VAL A 28 -2.62 3.79 9.49
C VAL A 28 -4.08 3.42 9.29
N LEU A 29 -4.49 3.19 8.03
CA LEU A 29 -5.87 2.81 7.72
C LEU A 29 -6.14 1.31 7.96
N MET A 30 -5.12 0.48 7.76
CA MET A 30 -5.23 -0.98 7.74
C MET A 30 -4.19 -1.59 8.70
N PRO A 31 -4.46 -1.60 10.02
CA PRO A 31 -3.51 -2.11 11.01
C PRO A 31 -3.15 -3.58 10.76
N LYS A 32 -4.09 -4.37 10.24
CA LYS A 32 -3.89 -5.78 9.83
C LYS A 32 -3.60 -5.90 8.32
N TYR A 33 -2.66 -5.11 7.80
CA TYR A 33 -2.33 -5.09 6.36
C TYR A 33 -1.97 -6.47 5.79
N ASN A 34 -1.33 -7.36 6.56
CA ASN A 34 -0.97 -8.70 6.07
C ASN A 34 -2.20 -9.55 5.70
N LEU A 35 -3.26 -9.48 6.52
CA LEU A 35 -4.52 -10.19 6.24
C LEU A 35 -5.21 -9.61 5.01
N PHE A 36 -5.26 -8.28 4.92
CA PHE A 36 -5.78 -7.62 3.73
C PHE A 36 -5.00 -7.97 2.46
N ASN A 37 -3.67 -8.02 2.53
CA ASN A 37 -2.85 -8.40 1.39
C ASN A 37 -3.07 -9.86 0.97
N PHE A 38 -3.35 -10.74 1.93
CA PHE A 38 -3.77 -12.11 1.64
C PHE A 38 -5.14 -12.14 0.94
N PHE A 39 -6.14 -11.41 1.45
CA PHE A 39 -7.46 -11.28 0.83
C PHE A 39 -7.37 -10.74 -0.61
N VAL A 40 -6.65 -9.64 -0.82
CA VAL A 40 -6.43 -9.04 -2.14
C VAL A 40 -5.77 -10.03 -3.11
N TYR A 41 -4.83 -10.84 -2.62
CA TYR A 41 -4.20 -11.88 -3.43
C TYR A 41 -5.16 -13.04 -3.74
N ALA A 42 -5.96 -13.48 -2.76
CA ALA A 42 -6.95 -14.55 -2.93
C ALA A 42 -8.03 -14.17 -3.96
N GLU A 43 -8.47 -12.92 -3.97
CA GLU A 43 -9.44 -12.37 -4.92
C GLU A 43 -8.81 -11.95 -6.27
N ASN A 44 -7.53 -12.25 -6.50
CA ASN A 44 -6.78 -11.89 -7.72
C ASN A 44 -6.76 -10.37 -8.04
N ILE A 45 -6.86 -9.52 -7.02
CA ILE A 45 -6.85 -8.06 -7.16
C ILE A 45 -5.39 -7.57 -7.18
N LEU A 46 -4.92 -7.06 -8.31
CA LEU A 46 -3.54 -6.57 -8.46
C LEU A 46 -3.40 -5.10 -8.04
N LEU A 47 -3.17 -4.86 -6.75
CA LEU A 47 -2.95 -3.51 -6.22
C LEU A 47 -1.50 -3.29 -5.79
N ASN A 48 -0.79 -2.40 -6.49
CA ASN A 48 0.51 -1.92 -6.03
C ASN A 48 0.35 -0.98 -4.83
N LYS A 49 1.27 -1.04 -3.86
CA LYS A 49 1.30 -0.18 -2.67
C LYS A 49 1.26 1.32 -2.97
N LYS A 50 1.76 1.73 -4.15
CA LYS A 50 1.63 3.13 -4.60
C LYS A 50 0.17 3.48 -4.88
N ILE A 51 -0.49 2.67 -5.70
CA ILE A 51 -1.88 2.88 -6.12
C ILE A 51 -2.80 2.77 -4.90
N LEU A 52 -2.59 1.76 -4.06
CA LEU A 52 -3.35 1.58 -2.83
C LEU A 52 -3.24 2.81 -1.90
N ALA A 53 -2.03 3.33 -1.68
CA ALA A 53 -1.84 4.52 -0.84
C ALA A 53 -2.52 5.78 -1.41
N GLU A 54 -2.62 5.89 -2.72
CA GLU A 54 -3.27 6.99 -3.43
C GLU A 54 -4.80 6.87 -3.40
N LEU A 55 -5.33 5.67 -3.62
CA LEU A 55 -6.76 5.35 -3.49
C LEU A 55 -7.28 5.58 -2.08
N ILE A 56 -6.48 5.28 -1.05
CA ILE A 56 -6.83 5.61 0.35
C ILE A 56 -7.12 7.10 0.53
N SER A 57 -6.38 7.98 -0.15
CA SER A 57 -6.59 9.43 -0.03
C SER A 57 -7.62 10.00 -0.99
N THR A 58 -7.82 9.39 -2.16
CA THR A 58 -8.65 9.93 -3.24
C THR A 58 -10.04 9.30 -3.30
N GLU A 59 -10.15 8.03 -2.93
CA GLU A 59 -11.37 7.22 -3.05
C GLU A 59 -11.67 6.48 -1.74
N VAL A 60 -11.85 7.25 -0.67
CA VAL A 60 -12.08 6.72 0.69
C VAL A 60 -13.28 5.75 0.72
N GLY A 61 -14.36 6.05 -0.02
CA GLY A 61 -15.55 5.20 -0.09
C GLY A 61 -15.28 3.82 -0.69
N SER A 62 -14.58 3.78 -1.84
CA SER A 62 -14.17 2.53 -2.50
C SER A 62 -13.31 1.66 -1.59
N ILE A 63 -12.35 2.29 -0.89
CA ILE A 63 -11.48 1.59 0.05
C ILE A 63 -12.26 1.08 1.27
N PHE A 64 -13.20 1.86 1.80
CA PHE A 64 -14.02 1.42 2.93
C PHE A 64 -14.88 0.21 2.56
N ALA A 65 -15.49 0.19 1.36
CA ALA A 65 -16.22 -0.95 0.85
C ALA A 65 -15.32 -2.19 0.69
N LEU A 66 -14.10 -2.01 0.16
CA LEU A 66 -13.10 -3.08 0.05
C LEU A 66 -12.68 -3.64 1.43
N ILE A 67 -12.53 -2.77 2.43
CA ILE A 67 -12.23 -3.17 3.81
C ILE A 67 -13.39 -3.96 4.40
N GLN A 68 -14.63 -3.50 4.20
CA GLN A 68 -15.82 -4.20 4.68
C GLN A 68 -15.96 -5.57 4.02
N TRP A 69 -15.66 -5.69 2.72
CA TRP A 69 -15.64 -6.96 2.01
C TRP A 69 -14.57 -7.90 2.59
N ASN A 70 -13.35 -7.41 2.83
CA ASN A 70 -12.29 -8.18 3.50
C ASN A 70 -12.74 -8.71 4.87
N PHE A 71 -13.41 -7.89 5.69
CA PHE A 71 -13.95 -8.34 6.98
C PHE A 71 -15.01 -9.44 6.81
N ARG A 72 -15.91 -9.30 5.84
CA ARG A 72 -16.92 -10.32 5.54
C ARG A 72 -16.31 -11.63 5.05
N PHE A 73 -15.28 -11.55 4.19
CA PHE A 73 -14.56 -12.72 3.68
C PHE A 73 -13.99 -13.55 4.83
N HIS A 74 -13.38 -12.90 5.81
CA HIS A 74 -12.80 -13.59 6.97
C HIS A 74 -13.80 -13.93 8.08
N SER A 75 -15.02 -13.39 8.07
CA SER A 75 -16.07 -13.76 9.04
C SER A 75 -16.93 -14.94 8.60
N ILE A 76 -16.88 -15.30 7.32
CA ILE A 76 -17.62 -16.44 6.74
C ILE A 76 -16.81 -17.76 6.85
N VAL A 77 -15.50 -17.66 7.12
CA VAL A 77 -14.62 -18.79 7.50
C VAL A 77 -14.67 -18.99 9.01
#